data_AF-A0AAW9KSN4-F1
#
_entry.id   AF-A0AAW9KSN4-F1
#
_cell.length_a   1.000
_cell.length_b   1.000
_cell.length_c   1.000
_cell.angle_alpha   90.00
_cell.angle_beta   90.00
_cell.angle_gamma   90.00
#
_symmetry.space_group_name_H-M   'P 1'
#
loop_
_entity.id
_entity.type
_entity.pdbx_description
1 polymer ?
#
loop_
_entity_poly.entity_id
_entity_poly.type
_entity_poly.pdbx_seq_one_letter_code
_entity_poly.pdbx_strand_id
1 'polypeptide(L)'
;MNLKHQPNMDNPEDNYQFEFHAKKPENDKKHWWFKVGDILELESVWNYANEHDLKENALGLLEKLKDAFHNKQLISFFEEKEKNLNKVLNIFIRVNSGGVKLSYSDLLMSILTASFSSDIREKMNELVDALKDKGFPNVEKDQVLKTCLLLIGKDTTFELKNFNK
;
A
#
# COMPACT_ATOMS: atom_id res chain seq x y z
N MET A 1 -1.05 -13.92 9.02
CA MET A 1 -1.44 -15.15 8.31
C MET A 1 -1.80 -16.20 9.34
N ASN A 2 -2.96 -16.84 9.22
CA ASN A 2 -3.35 -17.92 10.12
C ASN A 2 -2.72 -19.24 9.66
N LEU A 3 -1.81 -19.80 10.44
CA LEU A 3 -1.11 -21.07 10.14
C LEU A 3 -1.98 -22.31 10.36
N LYS A 4 -3.15 -22.16 11.00
CA LYS A 4 -4.14 -23.23 11.20
C LYS A 4 -5.33 -23.15 10.24
N HIS A 5 -5.31 -22.20 9.30
CA HIS A 5 -6.37 -22.09 8.29
C HIS A 5 -6.45 -23.37 7.47
N GLN A 6 -7.67 -23.88 7.27
CA GLN A 6 -7.95 -25.01 6.40
C GLN A 6 -8.76 -24.49 5.21
N PRO A 7 -8.18 -24.51 4.00
CA PRO A 7 -8.87 -24.08 2.79
C PRO A 7 -10.17 -24.84 2.57
N ASN A 8 -11.24 -24.13 2.21
CA ASN A 8 -12.43 -24.76 1.69
C ASN A 8 -12.19 -25.27 0.25
N MET A 9 -12.27 -26.58 0.04
CA MET A 9 -12.07 -27.21 -1.27
C MET A 9 -13.11 -26.78 -2.32
N ASP A 10 -14.28 -26.32 -1.88
CA ASP A 10 -15.34 -25.82 -2.77
C ASP A 10 -15.10 -24.36 -3.21
N ASN A 11 -14.16 -23.65 -2.56
CA ASN A 11 -13.79 -22.29 -2.91
C ASN A 11 -12.31 -22.22 -3.35
N PRO A 12 -12.03 -22.17 -4.67
CA PRO A 12 -10.65 -22.12 -5.17
C PRO A 12 -9.88 -20.85 -4.76
N GLU A 13 -10.56 -19.83 -4.23
CA GLU A 13 -9.92 -18.60 -3.72
C GLU A 13 -9.54 -18.69 -2.23
N ASP A 14 -10.05 -19.66 -1.47
CA ASP A 14 -9.86 -19.79 -0.01
C ASP A 14 -8.54 -20.46 0.38
N ASN A 15 -7.46 -20.17 -0.33
CA ASN A 15 -6.18 -20.85 -0.13
C ASN A 15 -5.46 -20.43 1.17
N TYR A 16 -5.64 -19.18 1.61
CA TYR A 16 -4.94 -18.60 2.74
C TYR A 16 -5.79 -17.57 3.48
N GLN A 17 -5.64 -17.49 4.80
CA GLN A 17 -6.28 -16.45 5.62
C GLN A 17 -5.26 -15.39 6.06
N PHE A 18 -5.42 -14.18 5.51
CA PHE A 18 -4.67 -12.98 5.90
C PHE A 18 -5.63 -11.95 6.50
N GLU A 19 -5.23 -11.37 7.63
CA GLU A 19 -5.97 -10.32 8.30
C GLU A 19 -5.03 -9.22 8.76
N PHE A 20 -5.52 -7.98 8.72
CA PHE A 20 -4.85 -6.80 9.27
C PHE A 20 -5.39 -6.54 10.67
N HIS A 21 -4.52 -6.61 11.67
CA HIS A 21 -4.89 -6.32 13.05
C HIS A 21 -4.14 -5.09 13.56
N ALA A 22 -4.87 -4.13 14.13
CA ALA A 22 -4.28 -2.95 14.77
C ALA A 22 -3.51 -3.29 16.07
N LYS A 23 -3.86 -4.43 16.70
CA LYS A 23 -3.18 -5.00 17.87
C LYS A 23 -2.83 -6.46 17.56
N LYS A 24 -1.77 -6.99 18.17
CA LYS A 24 -1.39 -8.39 17.99
C LYS A 24 -2.57 -9.30 18.40
N PRO A 25 -3.10 -10.15 17.49
CA PRO A 25 -4.17 -11.08 17.83
C PRO A 25 -3.65 -12.18 18.76
N GLU A 26 -4.55 -12.73 19.56
CA GLU A 26 -4.24 -13.89 20.42
C GLU A 26 -4.29 -15.19 19.61
N ASN A 27 -3.42 -16.12 19.97
CA ASN A 27 -3.39 -17.46 19.39
C ASN A 27 -4.20 -18.42 20.24
N ASP A 28 -5.00 -19.25 19.59
CA ASP A 28 -5.86 -20.22 20.25
C ASP A 28 -5.75 -21.62 19.60
N LYS A 29 -6.68 -22.52 19.97
CA LYS A 29 -6.69 -23.90 19.43
C LYS A 29 -6.98 -23.94 17.93
N LYS A 30 -7.81 -23.03 17.41
CA LYS A 30 -8.27 -22.93 16.02
C LYS A 30 -7.44 -21.96 15.18
N HIS A 31 -6.89 -20.90 15.77
CA HIS A 31 -6.15 -19.86 15.06
C HIS A 31 -4.72 -19.75 15.59
N TRP A 32 -3.76 -19.73 14.68
CA TRP A 32 -2.38 -19.38 14.99
C TRP A 32 -1.91 -18.28 14.05
N TRP A 33 -1.92 -17.04 14.54
CA TRP A 33 -1.54 -15.86 13.78
C TRP A 33 -0.03 -15.65 13.77
N PHE A 34 0.55 -15.85 12.60
CA PHE A 34 1.93 -15.48 12.30
C PHE A 34 1.96 -14.08 11.68
N LYS A 35 2.81 -13.20 12.22
CA LYS A 35 3.07 -11.88 11.65
C LYS A 35 3.95 -12.04 10.42
N VAL A 36 3.37 -11.80 9.25
CA VAL A 36 3.99 -12.09 7.94
C VAL A 36 5.37 -11.48 7.80
N GLY A 37 5.57 -10.23 8.24
CA GLY A 37 6.86 -9.54 8.12
C GLY A 37 8.01 -10.21 8.88
N ASP A 38 7.70 -10.98 9.93
CA ASP A 38 8.73 -11.67 10.72
C ASP A 38 9.41 -12.79 9.88
N ILE A 39 8.81 -13.22 8.76
CA ILE A 39 9.43 -14.21 7.85
C ILE A 39 10.74 -13.71 7.25
N LEU A 40 10.91 -12.39 7.10
CA LEU A 40 12.09 -11.79 6.47
C LEU A 40 13.34 -11.99 7.32
N GLU A 41 13.16 -12.02 8.65
CA GLU A 41 14.21 -12.16 9.66
C GLU A 41 14.29 -13.60 10.20
N LEU A 42 13.37 -14.48 9.78
CA LEU A 42 13.28 -15.83 10.32
C LEU A 42 14.38 -16.75 9.75
N GLU A 43 15.38 -17.05 10.58
CA GLU A 43 16.50 -17.93 10.19
C GLU A 43 16.02 -19.34 9.84
N SER A 44 15.24 -19.95 10.73
CA SER A 44 14.75 -21.33 10.59
C SER A 44 13.25 -21.41 10.87
N VAL A 45 12.48 -21.71 9.82
CA VAL A 45 11.06 -22.02 9.91
C VAL A 45 10.82 -23.26 10.78
N TRP A 46 11.73 -24.24 10.72
CA TRP A 46 11.65 -25.45 11.53
C TRP A 46 11.76 -25.14 13.02
N ASN A 47 12.68 -24.27 13.44
CA ASN A 47 12.86 -23.94 14.86
C ASN A 47 11.61 -23.26 15.41
N TYR A 48 11.09 -22.27 14.68
CA TYR A 48 9.84 -21.59 15.03
C TYR A 48 8.67 -22.56 15.15
N ALA A 49 8.55 -23.50 14.21
CA ALA A 49 7.48 -24.48 14.24
C ALA A 49 7.56 -25.38 15.47
N ASN A 50 8.76 -25.82 15.86
CA ASN A 50 8.94 -26.71 17.02
C ASN A 50 8.76 -25.98 18.35
N GLU A 51 9.25 -24.74 18.48
CA GLU A 51 9.03 -23.91 19.68
C GLU A 51 7.54 -23.68 19.97
N HIS A 52 6.70 -23.76 18.94
CA HIS A 52 5.26 -23.50 19.03
C HIS A 52 4.38 -24.74 18.80
N ASP A 53 4.96 -25.95 18.76
CA ASP A 53 4.28 -27.23 18.48
C ASP A 53 3.39 -27.17 17.22
N LEU A 54 3.87 -26.46 16.19
CA LEU A 54 3.24 -26.35 14.89
C LEU A 54 3.70 -27.51 13.99
N LYS A 55 2.73 -28.26 13.46
CA LYS A 55 2.99 -29.48 12.68
C LYS A 55 2.49 -29.37 11.25
N GLU A 56 3.07 -30.20 10.39
CA GLU A 56 2.65 -30.51 9.02
C GLU A 56 2.20 -29.28 8.22
N ASN A 57 0.90 -28.99 8.21
CA ASN A 57 0.30 -27.90 7.46
C ASN A 57 0.86 -26.52 7.84
N ALA A 58 1.03 -26.25 9.14
CA ALA A 58 1.54 -24.97 9.62
C ALA A 58 3.01 -24.76 9.21
N LEU A 59 3.82 -25.83 9.28
CA LEU A 59 5.21 -25.82 8.83
C LEU A 59 5.28 -25.59 7.32
N GLY A 60 4.51 -26.32 6.53
CA GLY A 60 4.47 -26.17 5.07
C GLY A 60 4.00 -24.77 4.62
N LEU A 61 3.10 -24.13 5.36
CA LEU A 61 2.70 -22.74 5.12
C LEU A 61 3.85 -21.75 5.37
N LEU A 62 4.60 -21.93 6.45
CA LEU A 62 5.76 -21.10 6.75
C LEU A 62 6.89 -21.30 5.73
N GLU A 63 7.13 -22.53 5.28
CA GLU A 63 8.12 -22.83 4.24
C GLU A 63 7.73 -22.19 2.91
N LYS A 64 6.46 -22.30 2.51
CA LYS A 64 5.94 -21.61 1.31
C LYS A 64 6.10 -20.10 1.42
N LEU A 65 5.83 -19.52 2.60
CA LEU A 65 5.99 -18.09 2.83
C LEU A 65 7.47 -17.69 2.71
N LYS A 66 8.37 -18.43 3.36
CA LYS A 66 9.82 -18.20 3.26
C LYS A 66 10.30 -18.26 1.82
N ASP A 67 9.90 -19.30 1.10
CA ASP A 67 10.25 -19.50 -0.30
C ASP A 67 9.76 -18.35 -1.19
N ALA A 68 8.54 -17.86 -0.96
CA ALA A 68 7.97 -16.74 -1.70
C ALA A 68 8.74 -15.42 -1.51
N PHE A 69 9.32 -15.18 -0.33
CA PHE A 69 10.06 -13.93 -0.04
C PHE A 69 11.56 -14.02 -0.28
N HIS A 70 12.20 -15.16 0.01
CA HIS A 70 13.65 -15.31 -0.07
C HIS A 70 14.13 -15.93 -1.37
N ASN A 71 13.36 -16.84 -1.96
CA ASN A 71 13.83 -17.65 -3.08
C ASN A 71 13.17 -17.26 -4.41
N LYS A 72 11.87 -17.00 -4.40
CA LYS A 72 11.13 -16.61 -5.60
C LYS A 72 11.27 -15.11 -5.83
N GLN A 73 11.82 -14.72 -6.98
CA GLN A 73 11.81 -13.33 -7.45
C GLN A 73 10.42 -12.94 -7.99
N LEU A 74 9.38 -13.01 -7.15
CA LEU A 74 8.00 -12.68 -7.55
C LEU A 74 7.79 -11.18 -7.72
N ILE A 75 8.59 -10.37 -7.03
CA ILE A 75 8.50 -8.91 -7.07
C ILE A 75 9.59 -8.39 -8.01
N SER A 76 9.18 -7.87 -9.16
CA SER A 76 10.05 -7.04 -9.99
C SER A 76 10.10 -5.65 -9.40
N PHE A 77 11.26 -5.25 -8.88
CA PHE A 77 11.48 -3.91 -8.36
C PHE A 77 12.64 -3.24 -9.08
N PHE A 78 12.61 -1.91 -9.11
CA PHE A 78 13.68 -1.07 -9.59
C PHE A 78 13.89 0.05 -8.57
N GLU A 79 15.12 0.16 -8.06
CA GLU A 79 15.47 1.24 -7.13
C GLU A 79 15.80 2.51 -7.92
N GLU A 80 14.94 3.51 -7.83
CA GLU A 80 15.18 4.84 -8.39
C GLU A 80 16.06 5.65 -7.42
N LYS A 81 17.29 5.93 -7.85
CA LYS A 81 18.28 6.67 -7.04
C LYS A 81 18.08 8.18 -7.10
N GLU A 82 17.44 8.69 -8.15
CA GLU A 82 17.14 10.11 -8.26
C GLU A 82 15.88 10.45 -7.48
N LYS A 83 15.99 11.41 -6.56
CA LYS A 83 14.82 11.99 -5.86
C LYS A 83 14.03 12.95 -6.77
N ASN A 84 13.84 12.59 -8.04
CA ASN A 84 13.06 13.36 -8.99
C ASN A 84 11.60 12.92 -8.96
N LEU A 85 10.77 13.76 -8.34
CA LEU A 85 9.36 13.49 -8.11
C LEU A 85 8.57 13.29 -9.42
N ASN A 86 8.91 14.01 -10.50
CA ASN A 86 8.31 13.83 -11.82
C ASN A 86 8.60 12.45 -12.41
N LYS A 87 9.81 11.93 -12.17
CA LYS A 87 10.23 10.61 -12.66
C LYS A 87 9.48 9.51 -11.91
N VAL A 88 9.38 9.61 -10.58
CA VAL A 88 8.60 8.71 -9.74
C VAL A 88 7.12 8.69 -10.15
N LEU A 89 6.54 9.87 -10.40
CA LEU A 89 5.18 10.02 -10.90
C LEU A 89 4.96 9.30 -12.24
N ASN A 90 5.86 9.51 -13.20
CA ASN A 90 5.77 8.89 -14.52
C ASN A 90 5.89 7.37 -14.45
N ILE A 91 6.78 6.84 -13.59
CA ILE A 91 6.89 5.40 -13.31
C ILE A 91 5.57 4.89 -12.75
N PHE A 92 4.98 5.59 -11.78
CA PHE A 92 3.74 5.16 -11.14
C PHE A 92 2.56 5.15 -12.11
N ILE A 93 2.40 6.19 -12.94
CA ILE A 93 1.36 6.23 -13.99
C ILE A 93 1.54 5.05 -14.95
N ARG A 94 2.78 4.78 -15.39
CA ARG A 94 3.08 3.69 -16.31
C ARG A 94 2.76 2.31 -15.70
N VAL A 95 3.16 2.06 -14.45
CA VAL A 95 2.88 0.79 -13.77
C VAL A 95 1.38 0.61 -13.51
N ASN A 96 0.66 1.65 -13.10
CA ASN A 96 -0.79 1.58 -12.86
C ASN A 96 -1.61 1.50 -14.16
N SER A 97 -1.05 1.89 -15.30
CA SER A 97 -1.75 1.78 -16.59
C SER A 97 -2.00 0.33 -17.04
N GLY A 98 -1.27 -0.63 -16.47
CA GLY A 98 -1.51 -2.07 -16.68
C GLY A 98 -2.56 -2.68 -15.74
N GLY A 99 -3.11 -1.92 -14.78
CA GLY A 99 -4.06 -2.41 -13.77
C GLY A 99 -5.22 -1.42 -13.52
N VAL A 100 -5.63 -1.26 -12.25
CA VAL A 100 -6.64 -0.25 -11.88
C VAL A 100 -6.03 1.14 -12.00
N LYS A 101 -6.52 1.91 -12.97
CA LYS A 101 -6.00 3.25 -13.27
C LYS A 101 -6.35 4.24 -12.15
N LEU A 102 -5.38 4.54 -11.29
CA LEU A 102 -5.48 5.67 -10.36
C LEU A 102 -5.52 6.99 -11.14
N SER A 103 -6.32 7.95 -10.67
CA SER A 103 -6.34 9.27 -11.30
C SER A 103 -5.03 10.01 -11.03
N TYR A 104 -4.63 10.87 -11.96
CA TYR A 104 -3.43 11.71 -11.80
C TYR A 104 -3.47 12.53 -10.50
N SER A 105 -4.66 13.02 -10.12
CA SER A 105 -4.89 13.80 -8.91
C SER A 105 -4.75 12.95 -7.64
N ASP A 106 -5.18 11.68 -7.65
CA ASP A 106 -4.99 10.76 -6.51
C ASP A 106 -3.51 10.48 -6.26
N LEU A 107 -2.74 10.31 -7.34
CA LEU A 107 -1.31 10.11 -7.27
C LEU A 107 -0.59 11.35 -6.76
N LEU A 108 -0.96 12.53 -7.25
CA LEU A 108 -0.36 13.78 -6.78
C LEU A 108 -0.73 14.06 -5.32
N MET A 109 -1.96 13.77 -4.90
CA MET A 109 -2.36 13.82 -3.50
C MET A 109 -1.58 12.83 -2.64
N SER A 110 -1.31 11.61 -3.12
CA SER A 110 -0.46 10.63 -2.45
C SER A 110 0.96 11.18 -2.23
N ILE A 111 1.53 11.78 -3.27
CA ILE A 111 2.84 12.42 -3.22
C ILE A 111 2.85 13.62 -2.26
N LEU A 112 1.86 14.51 -2.33
CA LEU A 112 1.75 15.65 -1.43
C LEU A 112 1.58 15.20 0.03
N THR A 113 0.79 14.14 0.28
CA THR A 113 0.62 13.56 1.62
C THR A 113 1.93 12.93 2.15
N ALA A 114 2.82 12.48 1.26
CA ALA A 114 4.13 11.93 1.64
C ALA A 114 5.21 13.02 1.81
N SER A 115 5.17 14.07 0.99
CA SER A 115 6.14 15.18 0.99
C SER A 115 5.86 16.23 2.06
N PHE A 116 4.60 16.40 2.45
CA PHE A 116 4.16 17.29 3.50
C PHE A 116 3.50 16.46 4.62
N SER A 117 3.47 16.95 5.86
CA SER A 117 2.83 16.25 6.97
C SER A 117 1.35 15.89 6.66
N SER A 118 0.84 14.87 7.37
CA SER A 118 -0.42 14.13 7.17
C SER A 118 -1.67 14.93 6.77
N ASP A 119 -1.72 16.23 7.08
CA ASP A 119 -2.94 17.00 7.08
C ASP A 119 -3.29 17.62 5.71
N ILE A 120 -2.43 17.52 4.69
CA ILE A 120 -2.76 18.07 3.35
C ILE A 120 -4.03 17.41 2.78
N ARG A 121 -4.19 16.10 2.99
CA ARG A 121 -5.36 15.38 2.47
C ARG A 121 -6.65 15.90 3.10
N GLU A 122 -6.64 16.13 4.41
CA GLU A 122 -7.79 16.65 5.16
C GLU A 122 -8.10 18.08 4.74
N LYS A 123 -7.10 18.98 4.75
CA LYS A 123 -7.27 20.38 4.33
C LYS A 123 -7.78 20.54 2.90
N MET A 124 -7.35 19.67 1.99
CA MET A 124 -7.84 19.67 0.61
C MET A 124 -9.31 19.24 0.52
N ASN A 125 -9.73 18.27 1.32
CA ASN A 125 -11.14 17.87 1.37
C ASN A 125 -11.99 18.99 1.96
N GLU A 126 -11.55 19.60 3.08
CA GLU A 126 -12.23 20.75 3.70
C GLU A 126 -12.41 21.91 2.72
N LEU A 127 -11.39 22.20 1.90
CA LEU A 127 -11.46 23.24 0.89
C LEU A 127 -12.45 22.91 -0.24
N VAL A 128 -12.46 21.65 -0.71
CA VAL A 128 -13.45 21.20 -1.71
C VAL A 128 -14.87 21.32 -1.15
N ASP A 129 -15.09 20.89 0.08
CA ASP A 129 -16.40 20.92 0.73
C ASP A 129 -16.87 22.37 0.95
N ALA A 130 -15.98 23.25 1.43
CA ALA A 130 -16.28 24.67 1.58
C ALA A 130 -16.61 25.37 0.24
N LEU A 131 -16.02 24.94 -0.87
CA LEU A 131 -16.35 25.47 -2.21
C LEU A 131 -17.71 24.96 -2.68
N LYS A 132 -18.04 23.69 -2.42
CA LYS A 132 -19.37 23.14 -2.71
C LYS A 132 -20.46 23.89 -1.95
N ASP A 133 -20.23 24.15 -0.66
CA ASP A 133 -21.16 24.90 0.19
C ASP A 133 -21.36 26.35 -0.30
N LYS A 134 -20.35 26.95 -0.93
CA LYS A 134 -20.43 28.27 -1.57
C LYS A 134 -21.12 28.29 -2.93
N GLY A 135 -21.68 27.17 -3.38
CA GLY A 135 -22.42 27.08 -4.65
C GLY A 135 -21.59 26.60 -5.83
N PHE A 136 -20.46 25.93 -5.59
CA PHE A 136 -19.67 25.25 -6.63
C PHE A 136 -19.76 23.73 -6.50
N PRO A 137 -20.94 23.10 -6.74
CA PRO A 137 -21.19 21.69 -6.43
C PRO A 137 -20.31 20.72 -7.22
N ASN A 138 -19.87 21.13 -8.41
CA ASN A 138 -19.06 20.32 -9.32
C ASN A 138 -17.54 20.47 -9.09
N VAL A 139 -17.13 21.16 -8.02
CA VAL A 139 -15.71 21.29 -7.70
C VAL A 139 -15.17 19.96 -7.19
N GLU A 140 -14.09 19.52 -7.83
CA GLU A 140 -13.34 18.33 -7.47
C GLU A 140 -11.92 18.71 -7.03
N LYS A 141 -11.26 17.78 -6.34
CA LYS A 141 -9.90 17.96 -5.82
C LYS A 141 -8.91 18.39 -6.91
N ASP A 142 -9.09 17.88 -8.13
CA ASP A 142 -8.27 18.23 -9.28
C ASP A 142 -8.31 19.73 -9.62
N GLN A 143 -9.50 20.34 -9.58
CA GLN A 143 -9.67 21.76 -9.89
C GLN A 143 -9.06 22.64 -8.81
N VAL A 144 -9.21 22.26 -7.54
CA VAL A 144 -8.60 22.97 -6.42
C VAL A 144 -7.07 22.93 -6.54
N LEU A 145 -6.53 21.76 -6.85
CA LEU A 145 -5.10 21.52 -6.99
C LEU A 145 -4.48 22.29 -8.18
N LYS A 146 -5.16 22.29 -9.35
CA LYS A 146 -4.83 23.14 -10.50
C LYS A 146 -4.78 24.62 -10.12
N THR A 147 -5.78 25.07 -9.37
CA THR A 147 -5.89 26.47 -8.95
C THR A 147 -4.76 26.84 -8.00
N CYS A 148 -4.42 25.98 -7.04
CA CYS A 148 -3.28 26.20 -6.15
C CYS A 148 -1.97 26.32 -6.92
N LEU A 149 -1.73 25.49 -7.94
CA LEU A 149 -0.55 25.58 -8.82
C LEU A 149 -0.46 26.92 -9.56
N LEU A 150 -1.58 27.35 -10.14
CA LEU A 150 -1.67 28.63 -10.83
C LEU A 150 -1.35 29.80 -9.88
N LEU A 151 -1.90 29.76 -8.67
CA LEU A 151 -1.73 30.83 -7.67
C LEU A 151 -0.29 30.98 -7.17
N ILE A 152 0.48 29.89 -7.10
CA ILE A 152 1.90 29.95 -6.71
C ILE A 152 2.83 30.37 -7.86
N GLY A 153 2.28 30.81 -9.00
CA GLY A 153 3.04 31.33 -10.13
C GLY A 153 3.89 30.27 -10.82
N LYS A 154 3.53 29.00 -10.67
CA LYS A 154 4.21 27.90 -11.33
C LYS A 154 3.36 27.38 -12.48
N ASP A 155 4.02 26.70 -13.41
CA ASP A 155 3.39 26.26 -14.66
C ASP A 155 2.06 25.52 -14.37
N THR A 156 0.99 25.91 -15.06
CA THR A 156 -0.32 25.23 -14.96
C THR A 156 -0.27 23.81 -15.50
N THR A 157 0.76 23.50 -16.29
CA THR A 157 1.13 22.15 -16.65
C THR A 157 1.51 21.43 -15.36
N PHE A 158 0.75 20.39 -15.01
CA PHE A 158 0.97 19.60 -13.82
C PHE A 158 2.33 18.89 -13.87
N GLU A 159 3.34 19.57 -13.34
CA GLU A 159 4.67 19.03 -13.13
C GLU A 159 5.01 19.21 -11.65
N LEU A 160 5.43 18.16 -10.97
CA LEU A 160 5.75 18.15 -9.54
C LEU A 160 6.93 19.04 -9.15
N LYS A 161 7.75 19.46 -10.12
CA LYS A 161 8.71 20.57 -9.93
C LYS A 161 8.01 21.83 -9.40
N ASN A 162 6.70 21.94 -9.64
CA ASN A 162 5.87 23.02 -9.15
C ASN A 162 5.44 22.88 -7.68
N PHE A 163 5.64 21.74 -7.03
CA PHE A 163 5.30 21.58 -5.61
C PHE A 163 6.51 21.40 -4.70
N ASN A 164 7.70 21.20 -5.27
CA ASN A 164 8.94 21.19 -4.49
C ASN A 164 9.41 22.61 -4.13
N LYS A 165 10.03 22.70 -2.96
CA LYS A 165 10.78 23.87 -2.48
C LYS A 165 12.14 23.94 -3.15
#